data_AF-A0A644XGC8-F1
#
_entry.id   AF-A0A644XGC8-F1
#
_cell.length_a   1.000
_cell.length_b   1.000
_cell.length_c   1.000
_cell.angle_alpha   90.00
_cell.angle_beta   90.00
_cell.angle_gamma   90.00
#
_symmetry.space_group_name_H-M   'P 1'
#
loop_
_entity.id
_entity.type
_entity.pdbx_description
1 polymer ?
#
loop_
_entity_poly.entity_id
_entity_poly.type
_entity_poly.pdbx_seq_one_letter_code
_entity_poly.pdbx_strand_id
1 'polypeptide(L)' 'MITSNRVYRKAHTHDYACDELGANAGTQFDPLLVRVFLDHEHELSDLVHRNIFGI' A
#
# COMPACT_ATOMS: atom_id res chain seq x y z
N MET A 1 3.08 -2.71 -8.89
CA MET A 1 3.60 -2.34 -7.54
C MET A 1 3.80 -3.61 -6.72
N ILE A 2 3.80 -3.58 -5.38
CA ILE A 2 3.83 -4.78 -4.53
C ILE A 2 2.51 -5.56 -4.68
N THR A 3 1.39 -4.85 -4.72
CA THR A 3 0.01 -5.37 -4.86
C THR A 3 -0.46 -5.56 -6.31
N SER A 4 0.43 -5.45 -7.30
CA SER A 4 0.06 -5.63 -8.73
C SER A 4 0.92 -6.71 -9.36
N ASN A 5 0.28 -7.56 -10.18
CA ASN A 5 0.99 -8.57 -10.96
C ASN A 5 2.00 -7.92 -11.89
N ARG A 6 3.18 -8.53 -11.98
CA ARG A 6 4.24 -8.23 -12.94
C ARG A 6 4.51 -9.52 -13.73
N VAL A 7 4.95 -9.40 -14.98
CA VAL A 7 5.22 -10.55 -15.88
C VAL A 7 6.13 -11.60 -15.22
N TYR A 8 7.06 -11.17 -14.37
CA TYR A 8 8.02 -12.02 -13.66
C TYR A 8 7.71 -12.23 -12.17
N ARG A 9 6.63 -11.62 -11.62
CA ARG A 9 6.31 -11.72 -10.19
C ARG A 9 4.82 -11.47 -9.93
N LYS A 10 4.16 -12.42 -9.27
CA LYS A 10 2.77 -12.24 -8.81
C LYS A 10 2.66 -11.09 -7.79
N ALA A 11 1.48 -10.51 -7.70
CA ALA A 11 1.13 -9.57 -6.64
C ALA A 11 1.29 -10.26 -5.27
N HIS A 12 1.82 -9.52 -4.30
CA HIS A 12 1.77 -9.92 -2.90
C HIS A 12 0.45 -9.46 -2.27
N THR A 13 0.15 -9.98 -1.08
CA THR A 13 -1.01 -9.59 -0.30
C THR A 13 -0.90 -8.14 0.18
N HIS A 14 -2.03 -7.58 0.58
CA HIS A 14 -2.08 -6.26 1.21
C HIS A 14 -1.22 -6.23 2.48
N ASP A 15 -1.40 -7.20 3.38
CA ASP A 15 -0.65 -7.30 4.64
C ASP A 15 0.87 -7.33 4.39
N TYR A 16 1.31 -8.11 3.40
CA TYR A 16 2.72 -8.15 3.01
C TYR A 16 3.22 -6.77 2.54
N ALA A 17 2.39 -6.01 1.83
CA ALA A 17 2.75 -4.66 1.41
C ALA A 17 2.85 -3.70 2.62
N CYS A 18 1.96 -3.82 3.60
CA CYS A 18 2.02 -3.05 4.84
C CYS A 18 3.29 -3.38 5.65
N ASP A 19 3.64 -4.65 5.76
CA ASP A 19 4.87 -5.11 6.43
C ASP A 19 6.12 -4.56 5.74
N GLU A 20 6.18 -4.61 4.40
CA GLU A 20 7.29 -4.04 3.63
C GLU A 20 7.41 -2.52 3.82
N LEU A 21 6.29 -1.79 3.88
CA LEU A 21 6.30 -0.35 4.15
C LEU A 21 6.86 -0.05 5.55
N GLY A 22 6.44 -0.81 6.56
CA GLY A 22 6.95 -0.70 7.93
C GLY A 22 8.44 -1.02 8.02
N ALA A 23 8.89 -2.11 7.39
CA ALA A 23 10.29 -2.53 7.40
C ALA A 23 11.25 -1.53 6.72
N ASN A 24 10.74 -0.74 5.78
CA ASN A 24 11.52 0.25 5.05
C ASN A 24 11.27 1.71 5.52
N ALA A 25 10.57 1.90 6.64
CA ALA A 25 10.40 3.20 7.27
C ALA A 25 11.74 3.74 7.80
N GLY A 26 12.08 4.98 7.44
CA GLY A 26 13.33 5.62 7.82
C GLY A 26 14.50 5.30 6.90
N THR A 27 14.31 4.46 5.88
CA THR A 27 15.30 4.19 4.84
C THR A 27 14.80 4.58 3.46
N GLN A 28 13.73 3.93 2.98
CA GLN A 28 13.12 4.23 1.68
C GLN A 28 11.98 5.24 1.79
N PHE A 29 11.33 5.30 2.95
CA PHE A 29 10.17 6.13 3.20
C PHE A 29 10.35 6.99 4.44
N ASP A 30 9.69 8.15 4.47
CA ASP A 30 9.57 8.94 5.69
C ASP A 30 8.76 8.14 6.74
N PRO A 31 9.30 7.90 7.95
CA PRO A 31 8.60 7.15 9.00
C PRO A 31 7.23 7.71 9.36
N LEU A 32 7.07 9.04 9.34
CA LEU A 32 5.81 9.70 9.66
C LEU A 32 4.78 9.46 8.57
N LEU A 33 5.19 9.50 7.30
CA LEU A 33 4.30 9.18 6.18
C LEU A 33 3.89 7.71 6.17
N VAL A 34 4.81 6.79 6.48
CA VAL A 34 4.46 5.36 6.62
C VAL A 34 3.42 5.17 7.71
N ARG A 35 3.62 5.81 8.87
CA ARG A 35 2.65 5.74 9.97
C ARG A 35 1.27 6.27 9.56
N VAL A 36 1.20 7.48 9.00
CA VAL A 36 -0.08 8.06 8.54
C VAL A 36 -0.74 7.17 7.49
N PHE A 37 0.03 6.59 6.57
CA PHE A 37 -0.52 5.69 5.57
C PHE A 37 -1.10 4.41 6.22
N LEU A 38 -0.35 3.77 7.12
CA LEU A 38 -0.79 2.54 7.78
C LEU A 38 -1.98 2.75 8.72
N ASP A 39 -2.09 3.93 9.35
CA ASP A 39 -3.23 4.28 10.21
C ASP A 39 -4.53 4.50 9.39
N HIS A 40 -4.43 4.74 8.09
CA HIS A 40 -5.54 5.11 7.19
C HIS A 40 -5.66 4.24 5.93
N GLU A 41 -4.96 3.11 5.84
CA GLU A 41 -4.87 2.33 4.60
C GLU A 41 -6.26 1.85 4.11
N HIS A 42 -7.17 1.56 5.03
CA HIS A 42 -8.47 0.97 4.69
C HIS A 42 -9.36 2.04 4.06
N GLU A 43 -9.34 3.25 4.63
CA GLU A 43 -10.06 4.41 4.12
C GLU A 43 -9.54 4.81 2.74
N LEU A 44 -8.22 4.77 2.55
CA LEU A 44 -7.58 5.03 1.26
C LEU A 44 -7.95 3.97 0.23
N SER A 45 -7.95 2.70 0.61
CA SER A 45 -8.40 1.59 -0.24
C SER A 45 -9.84 1.80 -0.67
N ASP A 46 -10.75 2.09 0.27
CA ASP A 46 -12.15 2.34 -0.02
C ASP A 46 -12.32 3.55 -0.96
N LEU A 47 -11.56 4.63 -0.75
CA LEU A 47 -11.60 5.81 -1.62
C LEU A 47 -11.15 5.47 -3.05
N VAL A 48 -10.08 4.70 -3.20
CA VAL A 48 -9.55 4.30 -4.50
C VAL A 48 -10.56 3.40 -5.23
N HIS A 49 -11.17 2.44 -4.54
CA HIS A 49 -12.20 1.59 -5.14
C HIS A 49 -13.45 2.42 -5.55
N ARG A 50 -13.91 3.33 -4.70
CA ARG A 50 -15.03 4.22 -5.04
C ARG A 50 -14.74 5.13 -6.24
N ASN A 51 -13.53 5.67 -6.34
CA ASN A 51 -13.15 6.56 -7.45
C ASN A 51 -12.90 5.80 -8.77
N ILE A 52 -12.48 4.54 -8.73
CA ILE A 52 -12.22 3.74 -9.93
C ILE A 52 -13.51 3.14 -10.52
N PHE A 53 -14.49 2.78 -9.67
CA PHE A 53 -15.78 2.22 -10.11
C PHE A 53 -16.91 3.26 -10.19
N GLY A 54 -16.63 4.53 -9.91
CA GLY A 54 -17.58 5.64 -9.90
C GLY A 54 -17.61 6.50 -11.17
N ILE A 55 -17.57 5.88 -12.37
CA ILE A 55 -17.86 6.51 -13.67
C ILE A 55 -18.88 5.67 -14.43
#